data_AF-A0A485BK54-F1
#
_entry.id   AF-A0A485BK54-F1
#
_cell.length_a   1.000
_cell.length_b   1.000
_cell.length_c   1.000
_cell.angle_alpha   90.00
_cell.angle_beta   90.00
_cell.angle_gamma   90.00
#
_symmetry.space_group_name_H-M   'P 1'
#
loop_
_entity.id
_entity.type
_entity.pdbx_description
1 polymer ?
#
loop_
_entity_poly.entity_id
_entity_poly.type
_entity_poly.pdbx_seq_one_letter_code
_entity_poly.pdbx_strand_id
1 'polypeptide(L)' 'MLFGQAIIHTDNLTVPHYDMYNRGFMLWPLYEIAPALTFPDGISLQQRLATLGAEHPTLW' A
#
# COMPACT_ATOMS: atom_id res chain seq x y z
N MET A 1 5.41 -3.05 4.65
CA MET A 1 4.33 -2.85 3.64
C MET A 1 4.40 -3.93 2.57
N LEU A 2 5.47 -4.03 1.79
CA LEU A 2 5.65 -5.04 0.74
C LEU A 2 7.06 -5.64 0.76
N PHE A 3 7.20 -6.83 0.18
CA PHE A 3 8.49 -7.45 -0.13
C PHE A 3 8.46 -7.93 -1.59
N GLY A 4 8.72 -7.02 -2.52
CA GLY A 4 8.48 -7.25 -3.95
C GLY A 4 7.04 -7.68 -4.20
N GLN A 5 6.86 -8.82 -4.89
CA GLN A 5 5.57 -9.46 -5.14
C GLN A 5 5.31 -10.67 -4.22
N ALA A 6 6.13 -10.86 -3.17
CA ALA A 6 5.97 -11.99 -2.27
C ALA A 6 4.72 -11.83 -1.39
N ILE A 7 4.01 -12.94 -1.21
CA ILE A 7 2.94 -13.10 -0.23
C ILE A 7 3.51 -13.99 0.87
N ILE A 8 3.63 -13.46 2.08
CA ILE A 8 4.24 -14.14 3.24
C ILE A 8 3.22 -14.17 4.36
N HIS A 9 2.90 -15.37 4.83
CA HIS A 9 2.06 -15.60 5.99
C HIS A 9 2.76 -16.57 6.92
N THR A 10 3.40 -16.03 7.96
CA THR A 10 4.00 -16.79 9.07
C THR A 10 3.54 -16.21 10.39
N ASP A 11 3.79 -16.92 11.49
CA ASP A 11 3.41 -16.49 12.83
C ASP A 11 3.98 -15.11 13.22
N ASN A 12 5.12 -14.74 12.63
CA ASN A 12 5.85 -13.52 12.97
C ASN A 12 5.84 -12.47 11.83
N LEU A 13 5.33 -12.80 10.63
CA LEU A 13 5.39 -11.91 9.48
C LEU A 13 4.20 -12.10 8.54
N THR A 14 3.52 -10.99 8.25
CA THR A 14 2.48 -10.91 7.23
C THR A 14 2.83 -9.84 6.19
N VAL A 15 2.97 -10.25 4.93
CA VAL A 15 3.25 -9.39 3.77
C VAL A 15 2.29 -9.77 2.63
N PRO A 16 1.60 -8.81 1.97
CA PRO A 16 1.52 -7.38 2.30
C PRO A 16 1.02 -7.12 3.73
N HIS A 17 1.37 -5.98 4.31
CA HIS A 17 0.88 -5.63 5.65
C HIS A 17 -0.65 -5.59 5.65
N TYR A 18 -1.30 -6.42 6.47
CA TYR A 18 -2.74 -6.72 6.39
C TYR A 18 -3.65 -5.49 6.38
N ASP A 19 -3.31 -4.43 7.12
CA ASP A 19 -4.13 -3.23 7.24
C ASP A 19 -3.58 -2.02 6.45
N MET A 20 -2.67 -2.25 5.49
CA MET A 20 -2.05 -1.12 4.78
C MET A 20 -3.02 -0.40 3.82
N TYR A 21 -4.01 -1.10 3.27
CA TYR A 21 -4.94 -0.54 2.29
C TYR A 21 -5.93 0.47 2.91
N ASN A 22 -6.10 0.45 4.23
CA ASN A 22 -6.99 1.34 4.96
C ASN A 22 -6.25 2.58 5.51
N ARG A 23 -4.96 2.72 5.24
CA ARG A 23 -4.08 3.70 5.89
C ARG A 23 -3.47 4.64 4.85
N GLY A 24 -4.05 5.84 4.73
CA GLY A 24 -3.59 6.87 3.79
C GLY A 24 -2.13 7.26 4.01
N PHE A 25 -1.70 7.35 5.28
CA PHE A 25 -0.31 7.65 5.64
C PHE A 25 0.70 6.56 5.24
N MET A 26 0.23 5.35 4.90
CA MET A 26 1.09 4.31 4.33
C MET A 26 1.09 4.37 2.80
N LEU A 27 -0.08 4.60 2.19
CA LEU A 27 -0.26 4.57 0.74
C LEU A 27 0.28 5.82 0.05
N TRP A 28 0.14 7.01 0.64
CA TRP A 28 0.58 8.26 0.04
C TRP A 28 2.10 8.36 -0.13
N PRO A 29 2.93 8.10 0.91
CA PRO A 29 4.39 8.05 0.72
C PRO A 29 4.83 6.97 -0.27
N LEU A 30 4.10 5.84 -0.33
CA LEU A 30 4.38 4.78 -1.30
C LEU A 30 4.08 5.23 -2.73
N TYR A 31 3.05 6.06 -2.92
CA TYR A 31 2.67 6.58 -4.22
C TYR A 31 3.67 7.60 -4.77
N GLU A 32 4.25 8.41 -3.89
CA GLU A 32 5.29 9.38 -4.25
C GLU A 32 6.55 8.72 -4.82
N ILE A 33 6.90 7.52 -4.35
CA ILE A 33 8.11 6.81 -4.78
C ILE A 33 7.84 5.71 -5.83
N ALA A 34 6.61 5.20 -5.92
CA ALA A 34 6.25 4.09 -6.80
C ALA A 34 4.79 4.23 -7.33
N PRO A 35 4.50 5.23 -8.18
CA PRO A 35 3.13 5.54 -8.59
C PRO A 35 2.50 4.45 -9.48
N ALA A 36 3.31 3.68 -10.20
CA ALA A 36 2.88 2.57 -11.05
C ALA A 36 2.84 1.21 -10.33
N LEU A 37 2.91 1.21 -9.00
CA LEU A 37 2.92 -0.02 -8.21
C LEU A 37 1.58 -0.75 -8.31
N THR A 38 1.67 -2.04 -8.62
CA THR A 38 0.56 -3.00 -8.56
C THR A 38 0.82 -4.00 -7.44
N PHE A 39 -0.20 -4.21 -6.62
CA PHE A 39 -0.15 -5.18 -5.53
C PHE A 39 -0.28 -6.61 -6.07
N PRO A 40 0.10 -7.65 -5.29
CA PRO A 40 0.01 -9.05 -5.73
C PRO A 40 -1.41 -9.53 -6.08
N ASP A 41 -2.45 -8.80 -5.66
CA ASP A 41 -3.85 -9.03 -5.98
C ASP A 41 -4.30 -8.40 -7.32
N GLY A 42 -3.39 -7.73 -8.02
CA GLY A 42 -3.64 -7.07 -9.31
C GLY A 42 -4.24 -5.66 -9.19
N ILE A 43 -4.51 -5.16 -7.98
CA ILE A 43 -5.05 -3.81 -7.77
C ILE A 43 -3.89 -2.82 -7.74
N SER A 44 -4.02 -1.70 -8.45
CA SER A 44 -3.00 -0.67 -8.46
C SER A 44 -3.06 0.20 -7.20
N LEU A 45 -1.93 0.81 -6.84
CA LEU A 45 -1.85 1.76 -5.74
C LEU A 45 -2.81 2.95 -5.93
N GLN A 46 -2.95 3.42 -7.17
CA GLN A 46 -3.90 4.47 -7.54
C GLN A 46 -5.35 4.07 -7.26
N GLN A 47 -5.74 2.84 -7.61
CA GLN A 47 -7.08 2.33 -7.34
C GLN A 47 -7.36 2.22 -5.83
N ARG A 48 -6.37 1.76 -5.05
CA ARG A 48 -6.47 1.71 -3.58
C ARG A 48 -6.64 3.10 -2.98
N LEU A 49 -5.84 4.08 -3.40
CA LEU A 49 -5.98 5.47 -2.94
C LEU A 49 -7.32 6.10 -3.31
N ALA A 50 -7.78 5.88 -4.55
CA ALA A 50 -9.09 6.35 -5.01
C ALA A 50 -10.24 5.73 -4.21
N THR A 51 -10.13 4.46 -3.83
CA THR A 51 -11.13 3.76 -3.01
C THR A 51 -11.10 4.24 -1.56
N LEU A 52 -9.90 4.50 -1.03
CA LEU A 52 -9.73 4.93 0.35
C LEU A 52 -10.25 6.36 0.58
N GLY A 53 -10.15 7.24 -0.43
CA GLY A 53 -10.61 8.62 -0.33
C GLY A 53 -9.86 9.46 0.71
N ALA A 54 -8.66 9.02 1.13
CA ALA A 54 -7.85 9.75 2.09
C ALA A 54 -7.21 10.98 1.44
N GLU A 55 -7.23 12.11 2.14
CA GLU A 55 -6.55 13.33 1.72
C GLU A 55 -5.03 13.10 1.63
N HIS A 56 -4.38 13.79 0.68
CA HIS A 56 -2.92 13.77 0.55
C HIS A 56 -2.33 14.51 1.76
N PRO A 57 -1.48 13.86 2.57
CA PRO A 57 -0.91 14.48 3.76
C PRO A 57 0.00 15.65 3.37
N THR A 58 0.00 16.68 4.20
CA THR A 58 0.98 17.77 4.09
C THR A 58 2.37 17.24 4.41
N LEU A 59 3.37 17.71 3.66
CA LEU A 59 4.78 17.48 4.00
C LEU A 59 5.09 18.10 5.37
N TRP A 60 5.88 17.38 6.17
CA TRP A 60 6.35 17.83 7.49
C TRP A 60 7.38 18.96 7.40
#